data_AF-A0A0R2RJE1-F1
#
_entry.id   AF-A0A0R2RJE1-F1
#
_cell.length_a   1.000
_cell.length_b   1.000
_cell.length_c   1.000
_cell.angle_alpha   90.00
_cell.angle_beta   90.00
_cell.angle_gamma   90.00
#
_symmetry.space_group_name_H-M   'P 1'
#
loop_
_entity.id
_entity.type
_entity.pdbx_description
1 polymer ?
#
loop_
_entity_poly.entity_id
_entity_poly.type
_entity_poly.pdbx_seq_one_letter_code
_entity_poly.pdbx_strand_id
1 'polypeptide(L)'
;KKAAQTDNLTHTLNYFNLSQLLRRTAQAKERKLIETLAADLAHAALQQFPIPWIEIEIKKFILPKTRHVSLQARFLRPKSKSHRR
;
A
#
# COMPACT_ATOMS: atom_id res chain seq x y z
N LYS A 1 15.08 -9.34 -10.39
CA LYS A 1 15.74 -9.42 -11.72
C LYS A 1 15.06 -10.40 -12.68
N LYS A 2 14.51 -11.54 -12.20
CA LYS A 2 13.83 -12.54 -13.04
C LYS A 2 12.74 -11.99 -13.96
N ALA A 3 11.85 -11.10 -13.49
CA ALA A 3 10.81 -10.49 -14.33
C ALA A 3 11.36 -9.77 -15.57
N ALA A 4 12.31 -8.85 -15.40
CA ALA A 4 12.90 -8.10 -16.51
C ALA A 4 13.69 -8.98 -17.49
N GLN A 5 14.23 -10.10 -17.02
CA GLN A 5 14.98 -11.06 -17.86
C GLN A 5 14.08 -11.99 -18.66
N THR A 6 12.85 -12.22 -18.20
CA THR A 6 11.91 -13.19 -18.79
C THR A 6 10.70 -12.54 -19.43
N ASP A 7 10.58 -11.21 -19.30
CA ASP A 7 9.42 -10.39 -19.65
C ASP A 7 8.08 -10.97 -19.16
N ASN A 8 8.13 -11.68 -18.03
CA ASN A 8 6.98 -12.43 -17.52
C ASN A 8 6.38 -11.75 -16.29
N LEU A 9 5.14 -11.27 -16.44
CA LEU A 9 4.36 -10.64 -15.38
C LEU A 9 4.15 -11.54 -14.16
N THR A 10 4.23 -12.87 -14.29
CA THR A 10 4.12 -13.79 -13.15
C THR A 10 5.31 -13.72 -12.21
N HIS A 11 6.45 -13.19 -12.67
CA HIS A 11 7.65 -12.99 -11.86
C HIS A 11 7.75 -11.57 -11.26
N THR A 12 6.75 -10.72 -11.52
CA THR A 12 6.68 -9.37 -10.96
C THR A 12 5.54 -9.24 -9.95
N LEU A 13 5.54 -8.13 -9.22
CA LEU A 13 4.37 -7.72 -8.46
C LEU A 13 3.27 -7.33 -9.45
N ASN A 14 2.18 -8.09 -9.50
CA ASN A 14 1.03 -7.75 -10.33
C ASN A 14 0.37 -6.46 -9.79
N TYR A 15 0.72 -5.33 -10.40
CA TYR A 15 0.24 -3.99 -10.02
C TYR A 15 -1.27 -3.85 -10.20
N PHE A 16 -1.88 -4.59 -11.14
CA PHE A 16 -3.33 -4.59 -11.33
C PHE A 16 -4.03 -5.18 -10.11
N ASN A 17 -3.59 -6.36 -9.65
CA ASN A 17 -4.14 -6.98 -8.44
C ASN A 17 -3.91 -6.11 -7.20
N LEU A 18 -2.74 -5.47 -7.10
CA LEU A 18 -2.47 -4.53 -6.01
C LEU A 18 -3.45 -3.34 -6.05
N SER A 19 -3.67 -2.74 -7.22
CA SER A 19 -4.61 -1.62 -7.37
C SER A 19 -6.05 -2.01 -7.00
N GLN A 20 -6.48 -3.23 -7.37
CA GLN A 20 -7.80 -3.75 -7.03
C GLN A 20 -7.95 -3.95 -5.52
N LEU A 21 -6.93 -4.52 -4.85
CA LEU A 21 -6.91 -4.67 -3.40
C LEU A 21 -7.05 -3.31 -2.71
N LEU A 22 -6.19 -2.35 -3.06
CA LEU A 22 -6.17 -1.02 -2.44
C LEU A 22 -7.51 -0.30 -2.61
N ARG A 23 -8.12 -0.39 -3.80
CA ARG A 23 -9.45 0.17 -4.06
C ARG A 23 -10.52 -0.46 -3.16
N ARG A 24 -10.56 -1.79 -3.08
CA ARG A 24 -11.51 -2.52 -2.21
C ARG A 24 -11.32 -2.14 -0.74
N THR A 25 -10.08 -2.10 -0.26
CA THR A 25 -9.76 -1.73 1.13
C THR A 25 -10.19 -0.31 1.46
N ALA A 26 -9.99 0.65 0.55
CA ALA A 26 -10.43 2.03 0.70
C ALA A 26 -11.97 2.14 0.75
N GLN A 27 -12.67 1.39 -0.11
CA GLN A 27 -14.13 1.40 -0.20
C GLN A 27 -14.84 0.66 0.94
N ALA A 28 -14.16 -0.28 1.61
CA ALA A 28 -14.78 -1.18 2.59
C ALA A 28 -15.43 -0.48 3.80
N LYS A 29 -14.94 0.70 4.19
CA LYS A 29 -15.50 1.52 5.28
C LYS A 29 -15.04 2.96 5.17
N GLU A 30 -15.77 3.87 5.80
CA GLU A 30 -15.31 5.25 5.96
C GLU A 30 -14.15 5.35 6.97
N ARG A 31 -13.25 6.32 6.77
CA ARG A 31 -12.21 6.71 7.73
C ARG A 31 -12.26 8.21 7.97
N LYS A 32 -12.06 8.62 9.21
CA LYS A 32 -12.01 10.05 9.59
C LYS A 32 -10.67 10.72 9.21
N LEU A 33 -9.59 9.94 9.13
CA LEU A 33 -8.21 10.41 8.95
C LEU A 33 -7.55 9.72 7.74
N ILE A 34 -6.70 10.47 7.01
CA ILE A 34 -5.95 9.93 5.87
C ILE A 34 -4.80 9.02 6.35
N GLU A 35 -4.33 9.24 7.58
CA GLU A 35 -3.37 8.42 8.31
C GLU A 35 -3.91 7.01 8.53
N THR A 36 -5.17 6.90 9.00
CA THR A 36 -5.84 5.61 9.17
C THR A 36 -6.03 4.89 7.84
N LEU A 37 -6.39 5.62 6.78
CA LEU A 37 -6.50 5.04 5.45
C LEU A 37 -5.15 4.51 4.95
N ALA A 38 -4.06 5.29 5.09
CA ALA A 38 -2.73 4.86 4.68
C ALA A 38 -2.28 3.59 5.42
N ALA A 39 -2.50 3.52 6.74
CA ALA A 39 -2.17 2.34 7.54
C ALA A 39 -2.98 1.11 7.11
N ASP A 40 -4.29 1.24 6.89
CA ASP A 40 -5.15 0.14 6.44
C ASP A 40 -4.71 -0.39 5.06
N LEU A 41 -4.41 0.52 4.13
CA LEU A 41 -3.94 0.19 2.77
C LEU A 41 -2.60 -0.53 2.81
N ALA A 42 -1.64 -0.02 3.60
CA ALA A 42 -0.34 -0.64 3.77
C ALA A 42 -0.45 -2.03 4.40
N HIS A 43 -1.28 -2.18 5.43
CA HIS A 43 -1.49 -3.47 6.07
C HIS A 43 -2.06 -4.49 5.09
N ALA A 44 -3.11 -4.15 4.34
CA ALA A 44 -3.69 -5.03 3.33
C ALA A 44 -2.65 -5.46 2.27
N ALA A 45 -1.89 -4.50 1.73
CA ALA A 45 -0.87 -4.78 0.72
C ALA A 45 0.27 -5.67 1.26
N LEU A 46 0.80 -5.38 2.44
CA LEU A 46 1.89 -6.14 3.05
C LEU A 46 1.48 -7.55 3.49
N GLN A 47 0.19 -7.78 3.76
CA GLN A 47 -0.34 -9.12 4.04
C GLN A 47 -0.52 -9.94 2.75
N GLN A 48 -1.09 -9.35 1.71
CA GLN A 48 -1.47 -10.08 0.49
C GLN A 48 -0.32 -10.29 -0.49
N PHE A 49 0.66 -9.38 -0.52
CA PHE A 49 1.74 -9.40 -1.50
C PHE A 49 3.09 -9.56 -0.84
N PRO A 50 4.04 -10.34 -1.40
CA PRO A 50 5.36 -10.59 -0.82
C PRO A 50 6.33 -9.39 -0.95
N ILE A 51 5.89 -8.17 -0.61
CA ILE A 51 6.70 -6.95 -0.67
C ILE A 51 7.35 -6.64 0.69
N PRO A 52 8.61 -6.15 0.72
CA PRO A 52 9.31 -5.84 1.96
C PRO A 52 8.88 -4.52 2.60
N TRP A 53 8.38 -3.58 1.78
CA TRP A 53 7.92 -2.27 2.21
C TRP A 53 6.96 -1.70 1.15
N ILE A 54 6.20 -0.69 1.55
CA ILE A 54 5.36 0.11 0.66
C ILE A 54 5.43 1.58 1.09
N GLU A 55 5.43 2.48 0.11
CA GLU A 55 5.29 3.91 0.33
C GLU A 55 3.96 4.36 -0.26
N ILE A 56 3.18 5.13 0.51
CA ILE A 56 1.83 5.55 0.15
C ILE A 56 1.75 7.06 0.27
N GLU A 57 1.32 7.70 -0.81
CA GLU A 57 0.88 9.09 -0.83
C GLU A 57 -0.64 9.15 -0.96
N ILE A 58 -1.29 9.87 -0.05
CA ILE A 58 -2.74 10.14 -0.11
C ILE A 58 -2.93 11.65 -0.23
N LYS A 59 -3.61 12.08 -1.30
CA LYS A 59 -3.96 13.48 -1.57
C LYS A 59 -5.43 13.73 -1.24
N LYS A 60 -5.70 14.79 -0.49
CA LYS A 60 -7.05 15.21 -0.10
C LYS A 60 -7.28 16.66 -0.54
N PHE A 61 -8.41 16.91 -1.21
CA PHE A 61 -8.72 18.16 -1.90
C PHE A 61 -9.81 18.94 -1.15
N ILE A 62 -9.52 19.37 0.09
CA ILE A 62 -10.53 19.99 0.98
C ILE A 62 -10.33 21.48 1.26
N LEU A 63 -9.13 22.05 1.02
CA LEU A 63 -8.83 23.44 1.36
C LEU A 63 -8.83 24.32 0.09
N PRO A 64 -9.53 25.47 0.09
CA PRO A 64 -9.45 26.43 -1.00
C PRO A 64 -8.03 27.01 -1.11
N LYS A 65 -7.67 27.49 -2.31
CA LYS A 65 -6.35 28.11 -2.60
C LYS A 65 -5.12 27.21 -2.35
N THR A 66 -5.32 25.89 -2.25
CA THR A 66 -4.23 24.90 -2.24
C THR A 66 -4.50 23.84 -3.30
N ARG A 67 -3.45 23.21 -3.84
CA ARG A 67 -3.63 22.10 -4.79
C ARG A 67 -4.21 20.87 -4.10
N HIS A 68 -3.72 20.55 -2.91
CA HIS A 68 -4.18 19.49 -2.01
C HIS A 68 -3.42 19.57 -0.69
N VAL A 69 -3.93 18.87 0.31
CA VAL A 69 -3.14 18.42 1.46
C VAL A 69 -2.80 16.95 1.27
N SER A 70 -1.63 16.51 1.73
CA SER A 70 -1.20 15.12 1.55
C SER A 70 -0.52 14.54 2.77
N LEU A 71 -0.68 13.22 2.91
CA LEU A 71 0.15 12.38 3.75
C LEU A 71 1.04 11.53 2.85
N GLN A 72 2.33 11.49 3.15
CA GLN A 72 3.28 10.52 2.61
C GLN A 72 3.83 9.69 3.77
N ALA A 73 3.70 8.37 3.66
CA ALA A 73 4.16 7.46 4.71
C ALA A 73 4.76 6.19 4.13
N ARG A 74 5.84 5.73 4.75
CA ARG A 74 6.50 4.46 4.40
C ARG A 74 6.26 3.42 5.48
N PHE A 75 5.80 2.25 5.06
CA PHE A 75 5.52 1.12 5.94
C PHE A 75 6.44 -0.04 5.59
N LEU A 76 7.05 -0.64 6.62
CA LEU A 76 7.91 -1.81 6.49
C LEU A 76 7.11 -3.06 6.86
N ARG A 77 7.38 -4.18 6.19
CA ARG A 77 6.86 -5.47 6.63
C ARG A 77 7.40 -5.78 8.04
N PRO A 78 6.53 -6.09 9.02
CA PRO A 78 6.98 -6.50 10.33
C PRO A 78 7.89 -7.72 10.22
N LYS A 79 9.02 -7.72 10.92
CA LYS A 79 9.84 -8.93 11.05
C LYS A 79 9.00 -9.97 11.77
N SER A 80 8.81 -11.14 11.16
CA SER A 80 8.20 -12.29 11.85
C SER A 80 8.99 -12.52 13.14
N LYS A 81 8.31 -12.52 14.29
CA LYS A 81 8.96 -12.85 15.57
C LYS A 81 9.43 -14.31 15.46
N SER A 82 10.73 -14.50 15.26
CA SER A 82 11.36 -15.81 15.38
C SER A 82 11.01 -16.33 16.78
N HIS A 83 10.14 -17.34 16.83
CA HIS A 83 9.85 -18.09 18.04
C HIS A 83 11.11 -18.88 18.38
N ARG A 84 12.04 -18.26 19.11
CA ARG A 84 13.20 -18.93 19.69
C ARG A 84 12.65 -19.85 20.79
N ARG A 85 12.55 -21.14 20.46
CA ARG A 85 12.56 -22.22 21.45
C ARG A 85 14.00 -22.46 21.89
#